data_AF-A0A0P7AVK6-F1
#
_entry.id   AF-A0A0P7AVK6-F1
#
_cell.length_a   1.000
_cell.length_b   1.000
_cell.length_c   1.000
_cell.angle_alpha   90.00
_cell.angle_beta   90.00
_cell.angle_gamma   90.00
#
_symmetry.space_group_name_H-M   'P 1'
#
loop_
_entity.id
_entity.type
_entity.pdbx_description
1 polymer ?
#
loop_
_entity_poly.entity_id
_entity_poly.type
_entity_poly.pdbx_seq_one_letter_code
_entity_poly.pdbx_strand_id
1 'polypeptide(L)'
;MKKIVVVLMAMTLTNVAFGQNKNKKMTFEVNGKCEMCKTRIEKAALNVSGVKFADWSIPTHQLSLIVDERKTNAMAIKMAIAEVGHDSKELKATQEAYDNVHPCCKYREDNTDDGKSHH
;
A
#
# COMPACT_ATOMS: atom_id res chain seq x y z
N MET A 1 53.90 26.01 -10.31
CA MET A 1 53.19 24.93 -11.04
C MET A 1 53.07 23.64 -10.24
N LYS A 2 54.15 23.05 -9.71
CA LYS A 2 54.09 21.79 -8.90
C LYS A 2 53.16 21.85 -7.67
N LYS A 3 53.06 22.99 -6.98
CA LYS A 3 52.20 23.16 -5.79
C LYS A 3 50.70 23.33 -6.12
N ILE A 4 50.37 23.85 -7.31
CA ILE A 4 48.98 24.06 -7.75
C ILE A 4 48.36 22.73 -8.19
N VAL A 5 49.15 21.86 -8.82
CA VAL A 5 48.73 20.51 -9.23
C VAL A 5 48.40 19.63 -8.01
N VAL A 6 49.14 19.79 -6.91
CA VAL A 6 48.92 19.02 -5.66
C VAL A 6 47.63 19.44 -4.92
N VAL A 7 47.20 20.70 -5.06
CA VAL A 7 45.98 21.21 -4.40
C VAL A 7 44.70 20.82 -5.16
N LEU A 8 44.75 20.75 -6.50
CA LEU A 8 43.60 20.28 -7.29
C LEU A 8 43.33 18.78 -7.15
N MET A 9 44.34 18.00 -6.80
CA MET A 9 44.22 16.54 -6.66
C MET A 9 43.65 16.10 -5.30
N ALA A 10 43.54 17.01 -4.33
CA ALA A 10 43.03 16.74 -2.98
C ALA A 10 41.51 16.96 -2.83
N MET A 11 40.80 17.40 -3.88
CA MET A 11 39.40 17.82 -3.79
C MET A 11 38.38 16.74 -4.18
N THR A 12 38.81 15.50 -4.43
CA THR A 12 37.90 14.36 -4.65
C THR A 12 37.61 13.65 -3.33
N LEU A 13 37.11 14.38 -2.33
CA LEU A 13 36.53 13.78 -1.13
C LEU A 13 35.13 13.27 -1.47
N THR A 14 35.09 12.01 -1.92
CA THR A 14 34.04 11.02 -1.68
C THR A 14 32.60 11.56 -1.62
N ASN A 15 31.95 11.60 -2.78
CA ASN A 15 30.49 11.48 -2.83
C ASN A 15 30.11 10.03 -2.49
N VAL A 16 30.12 9.67 -1.20
CA VAL A 16 29.39 8.48 -0.74
C VAL A 16 27.91 8.80 -0.82
N ALA A 17 27.32 8.57 -1.99
CA ALA A 17 25.87 8.58 -2.16
C ALA A 17 25.31 7.39 -1.38
N PHE A 18 24.93 7.63 -0.12
CA PHE A 18 24.08 6.70 0.61
C PHE A 18 22.77 6.56 -0.17
N GLY A 19 22.60 5.43 -0.87
CA GLY A 19 21.34 5.09 -1.51
C GLY A 19 20.29 4.92 -0.42
N GLN A 20 19.55 6.00 -0.09
CA GLN A 20 18.43 5.90 0.84
C GLN A 20 17.40 4.96 0.20
N ASN A 21 17.20 3.80 0.84
CA ASN A 21 16.16 2.87 0.43
C ASN A 21 14.81 3.50 0.74
N LYS A 22 14.30 4.20 -0.26
CA LYS A 22 13.00 4.89 -0.30
C LYS A 22 11.82 3.91 -0.29
N ASN A 23 12.07 2.60 -0.40
CA ASN A 23 11.02 1.60 -0.33
C ASN A 23 10.77 1.19 1.12
N LYS A 24 9.52 1.34 1.54
CA LYS A 24 9.04 0.88 2.84
C LYS A 24 8.03 -0.24 2.66
N LYS A 25 8.21 -1.31 3.44
CA LYS A 25 7.19 -2.33 3.60
C LYS A 25 6.17 -1.85 4.63
N MET A 26 4.89 -2.04 4.34
CA MET A 26 3.80 -1.81 5.29
C MET A 26 2.76 -2.90 5.14
N THR A 27 2.11 -3.23 6.24
CA THR A 27 1.01 -4.19 6.29
C THR A 27 -0.07 -3.64 7.20
N PHE A 28 -1.33 -3.77 6.79
CA PHE A 28 -2.48 -3.46 7.63
C PHE A 28 -3.71 -4.23 7.18
N GLU A 29 -4.66 -4.35 8.11
CA GLU A 29 -5.92 -5.05 7.90
C GLU A 29 -6.89 -4.21 7.05
N VAL A 30 -7.56 -4.88 6.12
CA VAL A 30 -8.62 -4.34 5.27
C VAL A 30 -9.74 -5.37 5.20
N ASN A 31 -10.98 -4.94 5.44
CA ASN A 31 -12.12 -5.83 5.43
C ASN A 31 -12.52 -6.21 4.00
N GLY A 32 -12.70 -7.50 3.79
CA GLY A 32 -13.09 -8.12 2.53
C GLY A 32 -13.28 -9.62 2.76
N LYS A 33 -13.81 -10.34 1.76
CA LYS A 33 -14.09 -11.78 1.96
C LYS A 33 -13.92 -12.69 0.74
N CYS A 34 -13.75 -12.14 -0.45
CA CYS A 34 -13.69 -12.92 -1.69
C CYS A 34 -12.64 -12.39 -2.68
N GLU A 35 -12.41 -13.11 -3.76
CA GLU A 35 -11.46 -12.75 -4.84
C GLU A 35 -11.76 -11.40 -5.50
N MET A 36 -13.04 -11.00 -5.56
CA MET A 36 -13.39 -9.67 -6.04
C MET A 36 -13.00 -8.56 -5.06
N CYS A 37 -13.04 -8.83 -3.75
CA CYS A 37 -12.48 -7.92 -2.76
C CYS A 37 -10.97 -7.79 -2.96
N LYS A 38 -10.26 -8.92 -3.09
CA LYS A 38 -8.80 -8.94 -3.33
C LYS A 38 -8.41 -8.05 -4.50
N THR A 39 -9.03 -8.30 -5.66
CA THR A 39 -8.76 -7.54 -6.89
C THR A 39 -9.05 -6.04 -6.71
N ARG A 40 -10.16 -5.69 -6.05
CA ARG A 40 -10.55 -4.29 -5.85
C ARG A 40 -9.61 -3.56 -4.89
N ILE A 41 -9.29 -4.17 -3.75
CA ILE A 41 -8.41 -3.62 -2.72
C ILE A 41 -7.00 -3.39 -3.30
N GLU A 42 -6.44 -4.40 -3.97
CA GLU A 42 -5.11 -4.30 -4.58
C GLU A 42 -5.05 -3.23 -5.67
N LYS A 43 -6.06 -3.18 -6.56
CA LYS A 43 -6.13 -2.16 -7.60
C LYS A 43 -6.25 -0.75 -7.02
N ALA A 44 -7.07 -0.56 -5.98
CA ALA A 44 -7.20 0.73 -5.32
C ALA A 44 -5.89 1.17 -4.67
N ALA A 45 -5.17 0.25 -4.01
CA ALA A 45 -3.87 0.54 -3.44
C ALA A 45 -2.82 0.89 -4.52
N LEU A 46 -2.74 0.10 -5.60
CA LEU A 46 -1.78 0.34 -6.70
C LEU A 46 -2.03 1.65 -7.45
N ASN A 47 -3.26 2.15 -7.47
CA ASN A 47 -3.58 3.46 -8.06
C ASN A 47 -3.06 4.65 -7.24
N VAL A 48 -2.67 4.43 -5.98
CA VAL A 48 -2.08 5.50 -5.16
C VAL A 48 -0.63 5.73 -5.55
N SER A 49 -0.31 6.97 -5.94
CA SER A 49 1.05 7.35 -6.34
C SER A 49 2.08 6.98 -5.27
N GLY A 50 3.10 6.23 -5.66
CA GLY A 50 4.14 5.76 -4.76
C GLY A 50 3.96 4.33 -4.26
N VAL A 51 2.79 3.70 -4.44
CA VAL A 51 2.63 2.26 -4.22
C VAL A 51 3.29 1.50 -5.39
N LYS A 52 4.10 0.49 -5.06
CA LYS A 52 4.88 -0.31 -6.02
C LYS A 52 4.47 -1.78 -6.04
N PHE A 53 3.85 -2.23 -4.96
CA PHE A 53 3.37 -3.59 -4.77
C PHE A 53 2.19 -3.54 -3.82
N ALA A 54 1.19 -4.38 -4.08
CA ALA A 54 0.04 -4.62 -3.22
C ALA A 54 -0.37 -6.09 -3.35
N ASP A 55 -0.53 -6.78 -2.24
CA ASP A 55 -1.10 -8.13 -2.17
C ASP A 55 -1.99 -8.22 -0.93
N TRP A 56 -3.28 -8.45 -1.13
CA TRP A 56 -4.25 -8.63 -0.06
C TRP A 56 -4.63 -10.11 0.08
N SER A 57 -4.55 -10.62 1.30
CA SER A 57 -4.83 -12.02 1.59
C SER A 57 -6.26 -12.20 2.08
N ILE A 58 -7.03 -13.04 1.39
CA ILE A 58 -8.38 -13.43 1.81
C ILE A 58 -8.34 -14.12 3.19
N PRO A 59 -7.49 -15.13 3.46
CA PRO A 59 -7.50 -15.80 4.75
C PRO A 59 -7.10 -14.94 5.96
N THR A 60 -6.28 -13.90 5.75
CA THR A 60 -5.73 -13.10 6.86
C THR A 60 -6.24 -11.67 6.92
N HIS A 61 -6.97 -11.24 5.90
CA HIS A 61 -7.42 -9.86 5.68
C HIS A 61 -6.28 -8.82 5.66
N GLN A 62 -5.04 -9.25 5.49
CA GLN A 62 -3.88 -8.37 5.49
C GLN A 62 -3.56 -7.87 4.07
N LEU A 63 -3.44 -6.55 3.92
CA LEU A 63 -2.88 -5.91 2.74
C LEU A 63 -1.38 -5.68 2.96
N SER A 64 -0.52 -6.37 2.21
CA SER A 64 0.93 -6.18 2.20
C SER A 64 1.35 -5.26 1.06
N LEU A 65 2.17 -4.26 1.35
CA LEU A 65 2.54 -3.20 0.40
C LEU A 65 4.04 -2.93 0.40
N ILE A 66 4.54 -2.49 -0.75
CA ILE A 66 5.83 -1.80 -0.87
C ILE A 66 5.57 -0.41 -1.44
N VAL A 67 6.02 0.63 -0.74
CA VAL A 67 5.72 2.03 -1.11
C VAL A 67 6.97 2.91 -1.11
N ASP A 68 6.95 3.99 -1.90
CA ASP A 68 7.83 5.14 -1.71
C ASP A 68 7.24 6.06 -0.64
N GLU A 69 7.78 6.02 0.57
CA GLU A 69 7.23 6.76 1.73
C GLU A 69 7.35 8.29 1.60
N ARG A 70 8.08 8.78 0.58
CA ARG A 70 8.15 10.21 0.25
C ARG A 70 6.97 10.66 -0.60
N LYS A 71 6.19 9.72 -1.15
CA LYS A 71 5.06 9.98 -2.06
C LYS A 71 3.70 9.62 -1.46
N THR A 72 3.67 8.66 -0.54
CA THR A 72 2.43 8.19 0.08
C THR A 72 2.65 7.70 1.51
N ASN A 73 1.56 7.47 2.22
CA ASN A 73 1.54 6.94 3.57
C ASN A 73 0.33 6.01 3.75
N ALA A 74 0.28 5.31 4.89
CA ALA A 74 -0.78 4.35 5.16
C ALA A 74 -2.19 4.96 5.14
N MET A 75 -2.36 6.20 5.60
CA MET A 75 -3.67 6.86 5.62
C MET A 75 -4.18 7.18 4.21
N ALA A 76 -3.31 7.69 3.33
CA ALA A 76 -3.68 7.95 1.93
C ALA A 76 -4.13 6.67 1.21
N ILE A 77 -3.48 5.54 1.48
CA ILE A 77 -3.85 4.25 0.89
C ILE A 77 -5.17 3.73 1.47
N LYS A 78 -5.36 3.84 2.79
CA LYS A 78 -6.64 3.50 3.45
C LYS A 78 -7.80 4.34 2.92
N MET A 79 -7.59 5.63 2.64
CA MET A 79 -8.60 6.49 2.02
C MET A 79 -9.01 6.00 0.63
N ALA A 80 -8.04 5.70 -0.25
CA ALA A 80 -8.35 5.15 -1.57
C ALA A 80 -9.09 3.80 -1.51
N ILE A 81 -8.79 2.98 -0.51
CA ILE A 81 -9.47 1.70 -0.26
C ILE A 81 -10.90 1.92 0.25
N ALA A 82 -11.11 2.90 1.14
CA ALA A 82 -12.44 3.28 1.63
C ALA A 82 -13.33 3.87 0.53
N GLU A 83 -12.75 4.63 -0.41
CA GLU A 83 -13.45 5.16 -1.58
C GLU A 83 -14.02 4.04 -2.49
N VAL A 84 -13.39 2.86 -2.51
CA VAL A 84 -13.88 1.70 -3.27
C VAL A 84 -14.68 0.71 -2.41
N GLY A 85 -15.14 1.15 -1.24
CA GLY A 85 -16.12 0.40 -0.43
C GLY A 85 -15.53 -0.57 0.58
N HIS A 86 -14.24 -0.45 0.93
CA HIS A 86 -13.58 -1.36 1.88
C HIS A 86 -13.12 -0.63 3.14
N ASP A 87 -13.44 -1.21 4.30
CA ASP A 87 -13.08 -0.64 5.59
C ASP A 87 -11.67 -1.04 6.01
N SER A 88 -11.04 -0.19 6.81
CA SER A 88 -9.90 -0.53 7.65
C SER A 88 -10.22 -0.20 9.11
N LYS A 89 -9.30 -0.57 10.02
CA LYS A 89 -9.46 -0.28 11.46
C LYS A 89 -9.75 1.18 11.77
N GLU A 90 -9.08 2.11 11.10
CA GLU A 90 -9.16 3.55 11.34
C GLU A 90 -10.13 4.29 10.42
N LEU A 91 -10.49 3.70 9.28
CA LEU A 91 -11.31 4.36 8.28
C LEU A 91 -12.39 3.44 7.73
N LYS A 92 -13.64 3.85 7.90
CA LYS A 92 -14.78 3.18 7.28
C LYS A 92 -15.11 3.82 5.94
N ALA A 93 -15.40 2.98 4.94
CA ALA A 93 -16.02 3.39 3.70
C ALA A 93 -17.39 4.03 3.97
N THR A 94 -17.77 5.01 3.15
CA THR A 94 -19.13 5.56 3.19
C THR A 94 -20.15 4.48 2.92
N GLN A 95 -21.38 4.67 3.40
CA GLN A 95 -22.44 3.70 3.16
C GLN A 95 -22.69 3.54 1.65
N GLU A 96 -22.68 4.64 0.90
CA GLU A 96 -22.80 4.64 -0.56
C GLU A 96 -21.69 3.83 -1.25
N ALA A 97 -20.42 4.05 -0.91
CA ALA A 97 -19.31 3.29 -1.51
C ALA A 97 -19.41 1.79 -1.19
N TYR A 98 -19.79 1.46 0.04
CA TYR A 98 -20.03 0.09 0.46
C TYR A 98 -21.27 -0.51 -0.22
N ASP A 99 -22.32 0.26 -0.53
CA ASP A 99 -23.53 -0.20 -1.23
C ASP A 99 -23.32 -0.48 -2.70
N ASN A 100 -22.36 0.18 -3.32
CA ASN A 100 -22.02 -0.02 -4.72
C ASN A 100 -21.10 -1.22 -5.00
N VAL A 101 -20.62 -1.93 -3.96
CA VAL A 101 -19.85 -3.16 -4.16
C VAL A 101 -20.75 -4.33 -4.57
N HIS A 102 -20.17 -5.33 -5.22
CA HIS A 102 -20.88 -6.56 -5.55
C HIS A 102 -21.49 -7.23 -4.29
N PRO A 103 -22.67 -7.88 -4.36
CA PRO A 103 -23.31 -8.52 -3.21
C PRO A 103 -22.39 -9.45 -2.39
N CYS A 104 -21.55 -10.25 -3.05
CA CYS A 104 -20.60 -11.12 -2.34
C CYS A 104 -19.45 -10.37 -1.63
N CYS A 105 -19.30 -9.05 -1.83
CA CYS A 105 -18.35 -8.21 -1.11
C CYS A 105 -18.97 -7.56 0.13
N LYS A 106 -20.25 -7.80 0.41
CA LYS A 106 -20.97 -7.26 1.56
C LYS A 106 -20.62 -8.04 2.84
N TYR A 107 -19.55 -7.65 3.51
CA TYR A 107 -19.03 -8.33 4.71
C TYR A 107 -19.51 -7.75 6.06
N ARG A 108 -20.10 -6.54 6.11
CA ARG A 108 -20.50 -5.89 7.37
C ARG A 108 -21.71 -6.54 8.05
N GLU A 109 -22.61 -7.12 7.25
CA GLU A 109 -23.88 -7.70 7.71
C GLU A 109 -23.83 -9.23 7.77
N ASP A 110 -22.78 -9.80 7.20
CA ASP A 110 -22.61 -11.24 7.08
C ASP A 110 -21.61 -11.68 8.14
N ASN A 111 -22.07 -12.42 9.15
CA ASN A 111 -21.19 -13.02 10.16
C ASN A 111 -20.42 -14.23 9.61
N THR A 112 -20.25 -14.33 8.29
CA THR A 112 -19.57 -15.44 7.62
C THR A 112 -18.15 -15.05 7.22
N ASP A 113 -17.21 -15.90 7.61
CA ASP A 113 -15.83 -15.87 7.13
C ASP A 113 -15.72 -16.81 5.93
N ASP A 114 -15.80 -16.24 4.73
CA ASP A 114 -15.71 -16.98 3.46
C ASP A 114 -14.23 -17.25 3.08
N GLY A 115 -13.28 -16.96 3.96
CA GLY A 115 -11.86 -17.04 3.66
C GLY A 115 -11.31 -18.44 3.41
N LYS A 116 -12.06 -19.49 3.78
CA LYS A 116 -11.65 -20.90 3.61
C LYS A 116 -12.06 -21.51 2.26
N SER A 117 -13.01 -20.92 1.53
CA SER A 117 -13.55 -21.48 0.28
C SER A 117 -12.75 -21.12 -0.98
N HIS A 118 -11.73 -20.28 -0.86
CA HIS A 118 -10.91 -19.79 -1.98
C HIS A 118 -9.45 -20.19 -1.76
N HIS A 119 -9.07 -21.40 -2.21
CA HIS A 119 -7.71 -21.94 -2.24
C HIS A 119 -7.31 -22.27 -3.68
#